data_AF-A0A3Q8RT23-F1
#
_entry.id   AF-A0A3Q8RT23-F1
#
_cell.length_a   1.000
_cell.length_b   1.000
_cell.length_c   1.000
_cell.angle_alpha   90.00
_cell.angle_beta   90.00
_cell.angle_gamma   90.00
#
_symmetry.space_group_name_H-M   'P 1'
#
loop_
_entity.id
_entity.type
_entity.pdbx_description
1 polymer ?
#
loop_
_entity_poly.entity_id
_entity_poly.type
_entity_poly.pdbx_seq_one_letter_code
_entity_poly.pdbx_strand_id
1 'polypeptide(L)'
;MIEITDIITSNFTKVEELLSKNYVCFSIEGKVYEDVAGREQIERISNLNTFRFYYHLRSKDYYACYYLYNAILQKKGIETLLKEIKQVLEKHNKTKIALCDNSKNDEFGFRHILRHFLLENSVQASDTENIDLSTQKHYWEQDIYKQAGHFNLTDKFVGNALEKRDWIFAKTMPKNPHFYSIRVENEDFEHFLHLIAHIRYYGKPEIYEGVLYRVFYYNAYKYWTMPQDLTNESCDLINRKPLKTEQNEQNQRFL
;
A
#
# COMPACT_ATOMS: atom_id res chain seq x y z
N MET A 1 -13.19 -24.50 -21.00
CA MET A 1 -12.58 -23.35 -20.30
C MET A 1 -13.21 -22.10 -20.89
N ILE A 2 -13.85 -21.29 -20.07
CA ILE A 2 -14.51 -20.07 -20.56
C ILE A 2 -13.48 -19.07 -21.09
N GLU A 3 -13.79 -18.42 -22.21
CA GLU A 3 -12.98 -17.34 -22.76
C GLU A 3 -13.50 -16.00 -22.25
N ILE A 4 -12.59 -15.13 -21.82
CA ILE A 4 -12.94 -13.77 -21.39
C ILE A 4 -13.07 -12.92 -22.65
N THR A 5 -14.28 -12.46 -22.93
CA THR A 5 -14.59 -11.70 -24.14
C THR A 5 -14.48 -10.19 -23.95
N ASP A 6 -14.53 -9.71 -22.71
CA ASP A 6 -14.50 -8.28 -22.40
C ASP A 6 -14.01 -8.06 -20.95
N ILE A 7 -13.08 -7.12 -20.79
CA ILE A 7 -12.52 -6.72 -19.49
C ILE A 7 -12.60 -5.21 -19.41
N ILE A 8 -13.34 -4.72 -18.42
CA ILE A 8 -13.45 -3.29 -18.15
C ILE A 8 -13.08 -2.98 -16.70
N THR A 9 -12.53 -1.79 -16.46
CA THR A 9 -12.48 -1.18 -15.13
C THR A 9 -13.61 -0.18 -14.99
N SER A 10 -14.17 -0.09 -13.78
CA SER A 10 -15.28 0.82 -13.48
C SER A 10 -15.31 1.16 -12.00
N ASN A 11 -16.18 2.08 -11.61
CA ASN A 11 -16.45 2.38 -10.21
C ASN A 11 -17.71 1.66 -9.68
N PHE A 12 -17.84 1.51 -8.37
CA PHE A 12 -18.96 0.79 -7.75
C PHE A 12 -20.33 1.43 -8.01
N THR A 13 -20.42 2.73 -8.32
CA THR A 13 -21.71 3.36 -8.63
C THR A 13 -22.32 2.87 -9.95
N LYS A 14 -21.54 2.15 -10.77
CA LYS A 14 -21.96 1.56 -12.04
C LYS A 14 -22.37 0.09 -11.95
N VAL A 15 -22.33 -0.53 -10.76
CA VAL A 15 -22.53 -1.99 -10.63
C VAL A 15 -23.87 -2.47 -11.20
N GLU A 16 -24.99 -1.81 -10.92
CA GLU A 16 -26.29 -2.22 -11.49
C GLU A 16 -26.32 -2.14 -13.02
N GLU A 17 -25.79 -1.05 -13.58
CA GLU A 17 -25.68 -0.87 -15.03
C GLU A 17 -24.86 -2.01 -15.66
N LEU A 18 -23.75 -2.38 -15.01
CA LEU A 18 -22.85 -3.44 -15.47
C LEU A 18 -23.48 -4.83 -15.36
N LEU A 19 -24.18 -5.11 -14.26
CA LEU A 19 -24.93 -6.35 -14.10
C LEU A 19 -26.00 -6.50 -15.19
N SER A 20 -26.71 -5.41 -15.53
CA SER A 20 -27.69 -5.39 -16.62
C SER A 20 -27.06 -5.63 -18.01
N LYS A 21 -25.79 -5.26 -18.18
CA LYS A 21 -24.97 -5.50 -19.38
C LYS A 21 -24.26 -6.85 -19.37
N ASN A 22 -24.69 -7.77 -18.50
CA ASN A 22 -24.20 -9.14 -18.39
C ASN A 22 -22.73 -9.27 -17.93
N TYR A 23 -22.21 -8.29 -17.20
CA TYR A 23 -20.91 -8.40 -16.55
C TYR A 23 -20.98 -9.22 -15.25
N VAL A 24 -19.87 -9.82 -14.87
CA VAL A 24 -19.57 -10.19 -13.47
C VAL A 24 -18.73 -9.06 -12.87
N CYS A 25 -19.23 -8.44 -11.80
CA CYS A 25 -18.53 -7.37 -11.10
C CYS A 25 -17.63 -7.96 -10.01
N PHE A 26 -16.36 -7.56 -10.00
CA PHE A 26 -15.41 -7.91 -8.96
C PHE A 26 -15.02 -6.67 -8.17
N SER A 27 -14.94 -6.79 -6.85
CA SER A 27 -14.21 -5.82 -6.04
C SER A 27 -12.71 -6.11 -6.13
N ILE A 28 -11.95 -5.06 -6.44
CA ILE A 28 -10.48 -5.12 -6.54
C ILE A 28 -9.77 -4.50 -5.32
N GLU A 29 -10.55 -3.99 -4.37
CA GLU A 29 -10.08 -3.45 -3.08
C GLU A 29 -10.45 -4.34 -1.88
N GLY A 30 -11.17 -5.44 -2.13
CA GLY A 30 -11.53 -6.44 -1.12
C GLY A 30 -13.01 -6.40 -0.74
N LYS A 31 -13.32 -6.34 0.55
CA LYS A 31 -14.73 -6.29 0.99
C LYS A 31 -15.29 -4.89 0.71
N VAL A 32 -16.32 -4.81 -0.11
CA VAL A 32 -17.12 -3.57 -0.27
C VAL A 32 -17.87 -3.35 1.04
N TYR A 33 -17.72 -2.18 1.66
CA TYR A 33 -18.42 -1.83 2.91
C TYR A 33 -19.59 -0.88 2.70
N GLU A 34 -19.50 -0.05 1.65
CA GLU A 34 -20.51 0.93 1.28
C GLU A 34 -21.84 0.26 0.90
N ASP A 35 -22.92 1.03 1.02
CA ASP A 35 -24.24 0.62 0.60
C ASP A 35 -24.38 0.84 -0.91
N VAL A 36 -23.81 -0.10 -1.67
CA VAL A 36 -23.85 -0.12 -3.13
C VAL A 36 -24.96 -1.07 -3.57
N ALA A 37 -25.83 -0.61 -4.46
CA ALA A 37 -26.87 -1.46 -5.01
C ALA A 37 -26.27 -2.64 -5.80
N GLY A 38 -26.77 -3.85 -5.56
CA GLY A 38 -26.21 -5.09 -6.13
C GLY A 38 -24.92 -5.58 -5.47
N ARG A 39 -24.54 -5.05 -4.30
CA ARG A 39 -23.32 -5.42 -3.56
C ARG A 39 -23.19 -6.92 -3.29
N GLU A 40 -24.29 -7.61 -3.04
CA GLU A 40 -24.33 -9.06 -2.82
C GLU A 40 -23.91 -9.88 -4.05
N GLN A 41 -23.94 -9.27 -5.23
CA GLN A 41 -23.53 -9.89 -6.50
C GLN A 41 -22.08 -9.54 -6.88
N ILE A 42 -21.38 -8.74 -6.06
CA ILE A 42 -19.98 -8.39 -6.30
C ILE A 42 -19.08 -9.51 -5.79
N GLU A 43 -18.38 -10.14 -6.72
CA GLU A 43 -17.38 -11.17 -6.44
C GLU A 43 -16.07 -10.54 -5.94
N ARG A 44 -15.17 -11.36 -5.41
CA ARG A 44 -13.86 -10.89 -4.90
C ARG A 44 -12.74 -11.74 -5.44
N ILE A 45 -11.58 -11.11 -5.62
CA ILE A 45 -10.35 -11.81 -5.99
C ILE A 45 -9.59 -12.18 -4.72
N SER A 46 -9.15 -13.43 -4.61
CA SER A 46 -8.47 -13.91 -3.41
C SER A 46 -7.14 -13.18 -3.21
N ASN A 47 -6.86 -12.76 -1.98
CA ASN A 47 -5.66 -12.03 -1.58
C ASN A 47 -5.48 -10.66 -2.25
N LEU A 48 -6.52 -10.11 -2.87
CA LEU A 48 -6.54 -8.74 -3.39
C LEU A 48 -7.39 -7.87 -2.44
N ASN A 49 -6.75 -7.15 -1.52
CA ASN A 49 -7.42 -6.29 -0.56
C ASN A 49 -6.53 -5.10 -0.16
N THR A 50 -7.16 -3.99 0.20
CA THR A 50 -6.48 -2.72 0.52
C THR A 50 -6.66 -2.32 1.99
N PHE A 51 -7.20 -3.20 2.84
CA PHE A 51 -7.50 -2.90 4.25
C PHE A 51 -6.30 -2.35 5.02
N ARG A 52 -5.10 -2.90 4.78
CA ARG A 52 -3.86 -2.46 5.44
C ARG A 52 -3.34 -1.11 4.91
N PHE A 53 -3.95 -0.56 3.86
CA PHE A 53 -3.52 0.70 3.26
C PHE A 53 -4.23 1.90 3.89
N TYR A 54 -5.12 1.67 4.87
CA TYR A 54 -5.94 2.68 5.52
C TYR A 54 -5.19 3.97 5.87
N TYR A 55 -4.03 3.87 6.53
CA TYR A 55 -3.29 5.07 6.93
C TYR A 55 -2.62 5.79 5.75
N HIS A 56 -2.18 5.06 4.72
CA HIS A 56 -1.64 5.66 3.50
C HIS A 56 -2.75 6.38 2.72
N LEU A 57 -3.93 5.78 2.59
CA LEU A 57 -5.10 6.42 1.99
C LEU A 57 -5.50 7.69 2.77
N ARG A 58 -5.56 7.62 4.10
CA ARG A 58 -5.92 8.76 4.96
C ARG A 58 -4.92 9.91 4.85
N SER A 59 -3.63 9.60 4.73
CA SER A 59 -2.56 10.60 4.56
C SER A 59 -2.33 11.02 3.10
N LYS A 60 -3.08 10.44 2.15
CA LYS A 60 -2.91 10.61 0.70
C LYS A 60 -1.51 10.24 0.20
N ASP A 61 -0.86 9.28 0.85
CA ASP A 61 0.39 8.66 0.40
C ASP A 61 0.10 7.63 -0.71
N TYR A 62 -0.33 8.15 -1.86
CA TYR A 62 -0.72 7.33 -3.01
C TYR A 62 0.47 6.59 -3.64
N TYR A 63 1.68 7.12 -3.50
CA TYR A 63 2.92 6.41 -3.79
C TYR A 63 2.97 5.07 -3.02
N ALA A 64 2.74 5.09 -1.71
CA ALA A 64 2.75 3.86 -0.92
C ALA A 64 1.59 2.92 -1.27
N CYS A 65 0.39 3.46 -1.50
CA CYS A 65 -0.75 2.66 -1.96
C CYS A 65 -0.44 1.95 -3.29
N TYR A 66 0.14 2.66 -4.25
CA TYR A 66 0.58 2.09 -5.52
C TYR A 66 1.63 1.01 -5.31
N TYR A 67 2.69 1.31 -4.56
CA TYR A 67 3.79 0.39 -4.33
C TYR A 67 3.30 -0.93 -3.69
N LEU A 68 2.43 -0.83 -2.67
CA LEU A 68 1.85 -1.99 -2.00
C LEU A 68 0.92 -2.79 -2.93
N TYR A 69 0.02 -2.11 -3.64
CA TYR A 69 -0.93 -2.77 -4.52
C TYR A 69 -0.24 -3.47 -5.69
N ASN A 70 0.72 -2.79 -6.33
CA ASN A 70 1.54 -3.40 -7.37
C ASN A 70 2.30 -4.62 -6.84
N ALA A 71 2.90 -4.55 -5.64
CA ALA A 71 3.57 -5.71 -5.05
C ALA A 71 2.61 -6.90 -4.84
N ILE A 72 1.34 -6.66 -4.48
CA ILE A 72 0.31 -7.71 -4.40
C ILE A 72 0.04 -8.32 -5.78
N LEU A 73 -0.12 -7.49 -6.82
CA LEU A 73 -0.37 -7.95 -8.20
C LEU A 73 0.80 -8.76 -8.75
N GLN A 74 2.03 -8.26 -8.60
CA GLN A 74 3.25 -8.95 -9.02
C GLN A 74 3.40 -10.30 -8.31
N LYS A 75 3.15 -10.35 -6.99
CA LYS A 75 3.18 -11.60 -6.23
C LYS A 75 2.10 -12.59 -6.68
N LYS A 76 0.90 -12.10 -7.03
CA LYS A 76 -0.19 -12.94 -7.51
C LYS A 76 0.11 -13.51 -8.90
N GLY A 77 0.68 -12.67 -9.77
CA GLY A 77 0.97 -13.00 -11.17
C GLY A 77 -0.29 -13.02 -12.04
N ILE A 78 -0.11 -12.69 -13.32
CA ILE A 78 -1.22 -12.56 -14.27
C ILE A 78 -1.96 -13.88 -14.49
N GLU A 79 -1.24 -15.00 -14.57
CA GLU A 79 -1.84 -16.32 -14.82
C GLU A 79 -2.79 -16.74 -13.71
N THR A 80 -2.36 -16.59 -12.45
CA THR A 80 -3.20 -16.92 -11.28
C THR A 80 -4.41 -15.99 -11.20
N LEU A 81 -4.21 -14.70 -11.45
CA LEU A 81 -5.30 -13.72 -11.48
C LEU A 81 -6.37 -14.10 -12.52
N LEU A 82 -5.97 -14.35 -13.76
CA LEU A 82 -6.90 -14.72 -14.83
C LEU A 82 -7.55 -16.09 -14.58
N LYS A 83 -6.83 -17.05 -13.98
CA LYS A 83 -7.37 -18.35 -13.61
C LYS A 83 -8.52 -18.21 -12.61
N GLU A 84 -8.34 -17.44 -11.54
CA GLU A 84 -9.38 -17.21 -10.55
C GLU A 84 -10.61 -16.51 -11.16
N ILE A 85 -10.37 -15.49 -12.00
CA ILE A 85 -11.43 -14.79 -12.72
C ILE A 85 -12.24 -15.76 -13.59
N LYS A 86 -11.56 -16.61 -14.38
CA LYS A 86 -12.22 -17.61 -15.23
C LYS A 86 -13.07 -18.61 -14.45
N GLN A 87 -12.61 -19.06 -13.28
CA GLN A 87 -13.38 -19.97 -12.42
C GLN A 87 -14.69 -19.33 -11.95
N VAL A 88 -14.65 -18.05 -11.60
CA VAL A 88 -15.86 -17.32 -11.21
C VAL A 88 -16.77 -17.09 -12.43
N LEU A 89 -16.22 -16.74 -13.58
CA LEU A 89 -16.99 -16.62 -14.83
C LEU A 89 -17.71 -17.93 -15.20
N GLU A 90 -17.05 -19.08 -15.04
CA GLU A 90 -17.65 -20.41 -15.26
C GLU A 90 -18.82 -20.66 -14.30
N LYS A 91 -18.66 -20.32 -13.02
CA LYS A 91 -19.74 -20.40 -12.01
C LYS A 91 -20.96 -19.54 -12.39
N HIS A 92 -20.73 -18.37 -12.98
CA HIS A 92 -21.80 -17.44 -13.37
C HIS A 92 -22.31 -17.65 -14.81
N ASN A 93 -21.70 -18.56 -15.58
CA ASN A 93 -21.95 -18.74 -17.01
C ASN A 93 -21.91 -17.42 -17.81
N LYS A 94 -20.89 -16.60 -17.55
CA LYS A 94 -20.69 -15.26 -18.16
C LYS A 94 -19.29 -15.14 -18.72
N THR A 95 -19.09 -14.25 -19.70
CA THR A 95 -17.79 -14.08 -20.38
C THR A 95 -17.20 -12.67 -20.24
N LYS A 96 -17.89 -11.78 -19.51
CA LYS A 96 -17.51 -10.36 -19.35
C LYS A 96 -17.26 -10.04 -17.89
N ILE A 97 -16.22 -9.25 -17.63
CA ILE A 97 -15.84 -8.86 -16.26
C ILE A 97 -15.71 -7.35 -16.11
N ALA A 98 -16.17 -6.87 -14.97
CA ALA A 98 -15.96 -5.50 -14.54
C ALA A 98 -15.15 -5.52 -13.24
N LEU A 99 -14.02 -4.82 -13.25
CA LEU A 99 -13.07 -4.71 -12.15
C LEU A 99 -13.30 -3.37 -11.45
N CYS A 100 -13.93 -3.43 -10.27
CA CYS A 100 -14.54 -2.26 -9.62
C CYS A 100 -13.85 -1.87 -8.31
N ASP A 101 -13.69 -0.56 -8.11
CA ASP A 101 -13.34 0.09 -6.84
C ASP A 101 -14.21 1.33 -6.58
N ASN A 102 -13.89 2.09 -5.53
CA ASN A 102 -14.63 3.31 -5.16
C ASN A 102 -14.24 4.57 -5.95
N SER A 103 -13.15 4.57 -6.72
CA SER A 103 -12.61 5.77 -7.35
C SER A 103 -13.49 6.26 -8.49
N LYS A 104 -13.69 7.57 -8.66
CA LYS A 104 -14.45 8.16 -9.77
C LYS A 104 -13.55 8.99 -10.68
N ASN A 105 -13.79 8.92 -11.99
CA ASN A 105 -13.01 9.68 -12.98
C ASN A 105 -11.49 9.54 -12.71
N ASP A 106 -10.76 10.66 -12.75
CA ASP A 106 -9.31 10.75 -12.50
C ASP A 106 -8.91 10.74 -11.02
N GLU A 107 -9.80 10.42 -10.08
CA GLU A 107 -9.38 10.17 -8.69
C GLU A 107 -8.36 9.02 -8.63
N PHE A 108 -7.51 9.02 -7.60
CA PHE A 108 -6.66 7.87 -7.34
C PHE A 108 -7.51 6.61 -7.16
N GLY A 109 -7.24 5.60 -7.97
CA GLY A 109 -7.99 4.35 -7.99
C GLY A 109 -7.09 3.13 -8.14
N PHE A 110 -7.37 2.09 -7.35
CA PHE A 110 -6.70 0.79 -7.48
C PHE A 110 -7.06 0.11 -8.81
N ARG A 111 -8.23 0.41 -9.39
CA ARG A 111 -8.66 -0.13 -10.70
C ARG A 111 -7.72 0.33 -11.80
N HIS A 112 -7.21 1.56 -11.71
CA HIS A 112 -6.27 2.13 -12.67
C HIS A 112 -4.91 1.41 -12.61
N ILE A 113 -4.47 1.04 -11.41
CA ILE A 113 -3.25 0.26 -11.20
C ILE A 113 -3.42 -1.16 -11.75
N LEU A 114 -4.56 -1.81 -11.45
CA LEU A 114 -4.84 -3.15 -11.96
C LEU A 114 -4.94 -3.17 -13.48
N ARG A 115 -5.62 -2.18 -14.09
CA ARG A 115 -5.68 -2.04 -15.54
C ARG A 115 -4.29 -1.87 -16.15
N HIS A 116 -3.44 -1.04 -15.54
CA HIS A 116 -2.05 -0.90 -15.99
C HIS A 116 -1.31 -2.25 -15.96
N PHE A 117 -1.42 -2.99 -14.86
CA PHE A 117 -0.83 -4.33 -14.74
C PHE A 117 -1.34 -5.32 -15.80
N LEU A 118 -2.63 -5.31 -16.10
CA LEU A 118 -3.20 -6.14 -17.18
C LEU A 118 -2.58 -5.78 -18.53
N LEU A 119 -2.51 -4.49 -18.86
CA LEU A 119 -1.95 -4.01 -20.13
C LEU A 119 -0.45 -4.35 -20.26
N GLU A 120 0.33 -4.19 -19.20
CA GLU A 120 1.75 -4.60 -19.17
C GLU A 120 1.94 -6.10 -19.43
N ASN A 121 0.95 -6.92 -19.07
CA ASN A 121 0.93 -8.35 -19.33
C ASN A 121 0.17 -8.72 -20.63
N SER A 122 0.02 -7.77 -21.56
CA SER A 122 -0.66 -7.97 -22.85
C SER A 122 -2.12 -8.40 -22.76
N VAL A 123 -2.79 -8.13 -21.64
CA VAL A 123 -4.22 -8.36 -21.44
C VAL A 123 -4.98 -7.06 -21.71
N GLN A 124 -5.81 -7.08 -22.75
CA GLN A 124 -6.62 -5.92 -23.11
C GLN A 124 -7.67 -5.65 -22.03
N ALA A 125 -7.71 -4.40 -21.58
CA ALA A 125 -8.72 -3.90 -20.64
C ALA A 125 -9.05 -2.43 -20.96
N SER A 126 -10.33 -2.11 -21.06
CA SER A 126 -10.81 -0.74 -21.24
C SER A 126 -11.28 -0.15 -19.91
N ASP A 127 -11.49 1.17 -19.85
CA ASP A 127 -12.16 1.82 -18.74
C ASP A 127 -13.53 2.31 -19.21
N THR A 128 -14.52 2.32 -18.32
CA THR A 128 -15.86 2.86 -18.61
C THR A 128 -15.87 4.38 -18.68
N GLU A 129 -14.85 5.03 -18.14
CA GLU A 129 -14.67 6.48 -18.09
C GLU A 129 -13.42 6.88 -18.90
N ASN A 130 -13.35 8.15 -19.32
CA ASN A 130 -12.14 8.66 -19.97
C ASN A 130 -11.11 9.03 -18.91
N ILE A 131 -10.15 8.14 -18.68
CA ILE A 131 -9.13 8.29 -17.63
C ILE A 131 -7.83 8.81 -18.22
N ASP A 132 -7.31 9.89 -17.64
CA ASP A 132 -5.96 10.37 -17.93
C ASP A 132 -4.92 9.54 -17.16
N LEU A 133 -4.26 8.63 -17.87
CA LEU A 133 -3.20 7.80 -17.31
C LEU A 133 -2.00 8.62 -16.81
N SER A 134 -1.77 9.82 -17.35
CA SER A 134 -0.67 10.68 -16.86
C SER A 134 -0.96 11.21 -15.45
N THR A 135 -2.22 11.58 -15.18
CA THR A 135 -2.68 11.93 -13.82
C THR A 135 -2.55 10.75 -12.87
N GLN A 136 -2.90 9.53 -13.29
CA GLN A 136 -2.73 8.35 -12.44
C GLN A 136 -1.26 8.06 -12.14
N LYS A 137 -0.37 8.10 -13.15
CA LYS A 137 1.08 7.93 -12.95
C LYS A 137 1.66 8.97 -12.00
N HIS A 138 1.17 10.21 -12.07
CA HIS A 138 1.56 11.26 -11.14
C HIS A 138 1.31 10.85 -9.69
N TYR A 139 0.13 10.30 -9.36
CA TYR A 139 -0.15 9.80 -8.02
C TYR A 139 0.78 8.65 -7.59
N TRP A 140 1.21 7.81 -8.54
CA TRP A 140 2.04 6.64 -8.27
C TRP A 140 3.51 7.01 -8.03
N GLU A 141 3.97 8.09 -8.63
CA GLU A 141 5.37 8.54 -8.59
C GLU A 141 5.62 9.60 -7.50
N GLN A 142 4.57 10.30 -7.07
CA GLN A 142 4.70 11.40 -6.12
C GLN A 142 4.86 10.94 -4.67
N ASP A 143 6.09 11.07 -4.18
CA ASP A 143 6.39 10.90 -2.77
C ASP A 143 6.05 12.16 -1.95
N ILE A 144 4.92 12.13 -1.24
CA ILE A 144 4.43 13.28 -0.45
C ILE A 144 5.41 13.71 0.65
N TYR A 145 6.22 12.79 1.18
CA TYR A 145 7.21 13.12 2.21
C TYR A 145 8.43 13.80 1.60
N LYS A 146 8.78 13.49 0.36
CA LYS A 146 9.79 14.25 -0.39
C LYS A 146 9.32 15.66 -0.72
N GLN A 147 8.04 15.83 -1.02
CA GLN A 147 7.46 17.16 -1.30
C GLN A 147 7.33 18.01 -0.05
N ALA A 148 6.91 17.42 1.08
CA ALA A 148 6.84 18.11 2.36
C ALA A 148 8.21 18.61 2.84
N GLY A 149 9.28 17.99 2.36
CA GLY A 149 10.64 18.38 2.67
C GLY A 149 11.13 17.85 4.01
N HIS A 150 12.24 18.41 4.46
CA HIS A 150 12.82 18.15 5.76
C HIS A 150 13.46 19.44 6.28
N PHE A 151 13.86 19.44 7.56
CA PHE A 151 14.34 20.64 8.25
C PHE A 151 15.85 20.91 8.03
N ASN A 152 16.37 20.58 6.84
CA ASN A 152 17.79 20.71 6.47
C ASN A 152 18.79 20.07 7.46
N LEU A 153 18.33 19.09 8.24
CA LEU A 153 19.19 18.28 9.09
C LEU A 153 20.06 17.35 8.24
N THR A 154 21.27 17.07 8.71
CA THR A 154 22.16 16.09 8.07
C THR A 154 21.88 14.68 8.61
N ASP A 155 22.14 13.66 7.79
CA ASP A 155 22.05 12.25 8.21
C ASP A 155 22.87 11.99 9.47
N LYS A 156 24.07 12.57 9.58
CA LYS A 156 24.94 12.46 10.75
C LYS A 156 24.30 13.06 12.00
N PHE A 157 23.69 14.24 11.89
CA PHE A 157 23.02 14.87 13.01
C PHE A 157 21.83 14.03 13.50
N VAL A 158 20.94 13.65 12.58
CA VAL A 158 19.75 12.84 12.89
C VAL A 158 20.14 11.48 13.44
N GLY A 159 21.07 10.79 12.79
CA GLY A 159 21.57 9.50 13.24
C GLY A 159 22.16 9.55 14.66
N ASN A 160 23.01 10.53 14.94
CA ASN A 160 23.57 10.72 16.29
C ASN A 160 22.49 11.06 17.33
N ALA A 161 21.47 11.85 16.96
CA ALA A 161 20.36 12.16 17.86
C ALA A 161 19.56 10.89 18.18
N LEU A 162 19.26 10.06 17.17
CA LEU A 162 18.56 8.79 17.33
C LEU A 162 19.35 7.79 18.20
N GLU A 163 20.67 7.68 18.02
CA GLU A 163 21.50 6.76 18.81
C GLU A 163 21.53 7.09 20.31
N LYS A 164 21.39 8.38 20.66
CA LYS A 164 21.39 8.87 22.05
C LYS A 164 20.05 8.74 22.77
N ARG A 165 18.97 8.40 22.05
CA ARG A 165 17.65 8.26 22.67
C ARG A 165 17.60 7.07 23.63
N ASP A 166 16.65 7.10 24.54
CA ASP A 166 16.28 5.94 25.33
C ASP A 166 15.40 4.99 24.51
N TRP A 167 15.76 3.70 24.55
CA TRP A 167 15.17 2.66 23.71
C TRP A 167 14.58 1.54 24.55
N ILE A 168 13.30 1.27 24.33
CA ILE A 168 12.52 0.25 25.02
C ILE A 168 12.37 -0.95 24.09
N PHE A 169 12.68 -2.15 24.59
CA PHE A 169 12.50 -3.39 23.83
C PHE A 169 11.02 -3.75 23.67
N ALA A 170 10.57 -3.98 22.44
CA ALA A 170 9.18 -4.32 22.12
C ALA A 170 8.84 -5.79 22.46
N LYS A 171 8.59 -6.07 23.74
CA LYS A 171 8.29 -7.44 24.24
C LYS A 171 7.08 -8.10 23.58
N THR A 172 6.14 -7.30 23.10
CA THR A 172 4.88 -7.77 22.49
C THR A 172 5.04 -8.24 21.04
N MET A 173 6.20 -8.04 20.41
CA MET A 173 6.45 -8.35 18.99
C MET A 173 7.57 -9.40 18.82
N PRO A 174 7.40 -10.64 19.34
CA PRO A 174 8.48 -11.63 19.38
C PRO A 174 8.97 -12.07 17.99
N LYS A 175 8.10 -12.06 16.98
CA LYS A 175 8.46 -12.44 15.59
C LYS A 175 9.22 -11.35 14.84
N ASN A 176 9.24 -10.11 15.36
CA ASN A 176 9.99 -9.01 14.80
C ASN A 176 10.64 -8.21 15.93
N PRO A 177 11.68 -8.75 16.59
CA PRO A 177 12.31 -8.08 17.72
C PRO A 177 12.87 -6.74 17.27
N HIS A 178 12.43 -5.68 17.93
CA HIS A 178 12.84 -4.30 17.68
C HIS A 178 12.74 -3.50 18.99
N PHE A 179 13.24 -2.27 18.92
CA PHE A 179 13.15 -1.30 20.01
C PHE A 179 12.36 -0.10 19.53
N TYR A 180 11.78 0.64 20.46
CA TYR A 180 11.11 1.90 20.18
C TYR A 180 11.51 2.96 21.19
N SER A 181 11.44 4.22 20.77
CA SER A 181 11.58 5.39 21.63
C SER A 181 10.30 6.19 21.53
N ILE A 182 9.71 6.54 22.67
CA ILE A 182 8.42 7.25 22.75
C ILE A 182 8.68 8.76 22.67
N ARG A 183 7.74 9.49 22.11
CA ARG A 183 7.62 10.95 22.27
C ARG A 183 7.33 11.27 23.74
N VAL A 184 8.28 11.90 24.42
CA VAL A 184 8.08 12.33 25.83
C VAL A 184 7.52 13.74 25.83
N GLU A 185 6.49 14.03 26.65
CA GLU A 185 5.85 15.35 26.74
C GLU A 185 6.81 16.50 27.09
N ASN A 186 7.96 16.19 27.73
CA ASN A 186 9.00 17.15 28.12
C ASN A 186 10.19 17.21 27.15
N GLU A 187 10.14 16.48 26.03
CA GLU A 187 11.16 16.59 24.99
C GLU A 187 10.88 17.81 24.10
N ASP A 188 11.92 18.36 23.47
CA ASP A 188 11.76 19.36 22.42
C ASP A 188 10.88 18.78 21.29
N PHE A 189 9.60 19.12 21.34
CA PHE A 189 8.55 18.59 20.46
C PHE A 189 8.92 18.78 18.99
N GLU A 190 9.41 19.96 18.65
CA GLU A 190 9.84 20.31 17.30
C GLU A 190 11.02 19.44 16.87
N HIS A 191 11.99 19.24 17.77
CA HIS A 191 13.12 18.37 17.48
C HIS A 191 12.67 16.95 17.13
N PHE A 192 11.74 16.37 17.89
CA PHE A 192 11.20 15.04 17.61
C PHE A 192 10.52 14.97 16.23
N LEU A 193 9.67 15.95 15.89
CA LEU A 193 9.03 16.01 14.58
C LEU A 193 10.05 16.16 13.44
N HIS A 194 11.13 16.92 13.66
CA HIS A 194 12.19 17.08 12.67
C HIS A 194 12.93 15.75 12.40
N LEU A 195 13.16 14.93 13.43
CA LEU A 195 13.73 13.59 13.26
C LEU A 195 12.79 12.70 12.42
N ILE A 196 11.49 12.74 12.68
CA ILE A 196 10.49 11.95 11.92
C ILE A 196 10.45 12.41 10.45
N ALA A 197 10.41 13.72 10.21
CA ALA A 197 10.44 14.28 8.87
C ALA A 197 11.69 13.81 8.11
N HIS A 198 12.86 13.82 8.77
CA HIS A 198 14.10 13.29 8.18
C HIS A 198 14.01 11.80 7.84
N ILE A 199 13.46 10.98 8.76
CA ILE A 199 13.28 9.54 8.53
C ILE A 199 12.35 9.29 7.33
N ARG A 200 11.22 9.99 7.25
CA ARG A 200 10.24 9.80 6.17
C ARG A 200 10.75 10.34 4.83
N TYR A 201 11.50 11.45 4.86
CA TYR A 201 12.13 12.04 3.69
C TYR A 201 13.25 11.15 3.15
N TYR A 202 14.25 10.76 3.94
CA TYR A 202 15.41 9.98 3.47
C TYR A 202 15.19 8.46 3.49
N GLY A 203 14.11 8.00 4.13
CA GLY A 203 13.83 6.59 4.30
C GLY A 203 13.53 5.87 2.99
N LYS A 204 14.06 4.66 2.86
CA LYS A 204 13.76 3.76 1.75
C LYS A 204 12.45 3.01 2.01
N PRO A 205 11.64 2.73 0.97
CA PRO A 205 10.42 1.95 1.14
C PRO A 205 10.75 0.50 1.50
N GLU A 206 10.15 -0.01 2.56
CA GLU A 206 10.17 -1.42 2.95
C GLU A 206 8.76 -1.90 3.27
N ILE A 207 8.35 -3.03 2.67
CA ILE A 207 7.09 -3.68 3.00
C ILE A 207 7.31 -4.63 4.17
N TYR A 208 6.58 -4.44 5.26
CA TYR A 208 6.47 -5.40 6.34
C TYR A 208 5.00 -5.62 6.68
N GLU A 209 4.58 -6.88 6.70
CA GLU A 209 3.18 -7.25 6.97
C GLU A 209 2.15 -6.42 6.18
N GLY A 210 2.39 -6.19 4.88
CA GLY A 210 1.44 -5.49 4.01
C GLY A 210 1.29 -3.98 4.30
N VAL A 211 2.21 -3.39 5.04
CA VAL A 211 2.34 -1.93 5.25
C VAL A 211 3.68 -1.48 4.69
N LEU A 212 3.71 -0.30 4.06
CA LEU A 212 4.95 0.31 3.57
C LEU A 212 5.50 1.24 4.63
N TYR A 213 6.73 0.99 5.05
CA TYR A 213 7.46 1.83 5.97
C TYR A 213 8.53 2.60 5.20
N ARG A 214 8.76 3.86 5.61
CA ARG A 214 9.97 4.60 5.23
C ARG A 214 11.03 4.34 6.27
N VAL A 215 12.11 3.70 5.83
CA VAL A 215 13.16 3.19 6.71
C VAL A 215 14.45 3.93 6.45
N PHE A 216 14.87 4.73 7.43
CA PHE A 216 16.14 5.44 7.43
C PHE A 216 17.24 4.53 7.98
N TYR A 217 18.38 4.51 7.31
CA TYR A 217 19.51 3.65 7.65
C TYR A 217 20.65 4.52 8.17
N TYR A 218 21.16 4.20 9.35
CA TYR A 218 22.31 4.89 9.91
C TYR A 218 23.12 3.94 10.77
N ASN A 219 24.44 3.89 10.53
CA ASN A 219 25.35 2.92 11.13
C ASN A 219 24.82 1.48 11.05
N ALA A 220 24.75 0.79 12.19
CA ALA A 220 24.31 -0.60 12.29
C ALA A 220 22.81 -0.75 12.55
N TYR A 221 22.01 0.31 12.36
CA TYR A 221 20.58 0.32 12.65
C TYR A 221 19.74 0.81 11.47
N LYS A 222 18.49 0.35 11.46
CA LYS A 222 17.41 0.92 10.67
C LYS A 222 16.36 1.51 11.58
N TYR A 223 15.81 2.65 11.17
CA TYR A 223 14.87 3.48 11.94
C TYR A 223 13.63 3.74 11.10
N TRP A 224 12.43 3.65 11.71
CA TRP A 224 11.18 3.90 11.00
C TRP A 224 10.10 4.40 11.93
N THR A 225 9.08 5.03 11.36
CA THR A 225 7.87 5.46 12.06
C THR A 225 6.64 4.81 11.44
N MET A 226 5.51 4.88 12.14
CA MET A 226 4.24 4.43 11.58
C MET A 226 3.78 5.41 10.50
N PRO A 227 3.24 4.94 9.35
CA PRO A 227 2.57 5.82 8.39
C PRO A 227 1.23 6.21 9.01
N GLN A 228 1.05 7.47 9.40
CA GLN A 228 -0.16 7.91 10.11
C GLN A 228 -0.71 9.22 9.53
N ASP A 229 0.18 10.15 9.19
CA ASP A 229 -0.14 11.48 8.69
C ASP A 229 1.01 12.03 7.83
N LEU A 230 0.78 13.23 7.27
CA LEU A 230 1.80 14.01 6.58
C LEU A 230 2.56 14.95 7.53
N THR A 231 1.90 15.46 8.58
CA THR A 231 2.45 16.48 9.49
C THR A 231 3.39 15.93 10.56
N ASN A 232 3.45 14.60 10.73
CA ASN A 232 4.18 13.88 11.78
C ASN A 232 3.58 14.02 13.20
N GLU A 233 2.54 14.83 13.40
CA GLU A 233 1.97 15.17 14.72
C GLU A 233 1.31 13.99 15.44
N SER A 234 0.78 13.02 14.70
CA SER A 234 0.16 11.80 15.22
C SER A 234 1.18 10.71 15.53
N CYS A 235 2.46 10.95 15.25
CA CYS A 235 3.52 9.97 15.48
C CYS A 235 4.00 10.03 16.93
N ASP A 236 3.76 8.94 17.67
CA ASP A 236 4.11 8.85 19.09
C ASP A 236 5.44 8.12 19.35
N LEU A 237 5.99 7.45 18.35
CA LEU A 237 7.21 6.66 18.54
C LEU A 237 8.04 6.54 17.26
N ILE A 238 9.35 6.38 17.48
CA ILE A 238 10.31 5.95 16.46
C ILE A 238 10.76 4.55 16.82
N ASN A 239 10.72 3.64 15.85
CA ASN A 239 11.24 2.29 16.00
C ASN A 239 12.69 2.22 15.51
N ARG A 240 13.47 1.29 16.07
CA ARG A 240 14.76 0.87 15.53
C ARG A 240 14.96 -0.64 15.57
N LYS A 241 15.79 -1.14 14.67
CA LYS A 241 16.25 -2.53 14.67
C LYS A 241 17.70 -2.60 14.20
N PRO A 242 18.57 -3.42 14.82
CA PRO A 242 19.89 -3.69 14.26
C PRO A 242 19.77 -4.24 12.85
N LEU A 243 20.70 -3.86 11.98
CA LEU A 243 20.86 -4.52 10.68
C LEU A 243 21.28 -5.98 10.93
N LYS A 244 20.74 -6.90 10.12
CA LYS A 244 21.20 -8.30 10.19
C LYS A 244 22.65 -8.33 9.68
N THR A 245 23.58 -8.69 10.55
CA THR A 245 24.92 -9.16 10.15
C THR A 245 24.82 -10.63 9.77
N GLU A 246 25.69 -11.12 8.89
CA GLU A 246 25.72 -12.53 8.42
C GLU A 246 25.74 -13.55 9.58
N GLN A 247 26.28 -13.19 10.75
CA GLN A 247 26.29 -14.03 11.96
C GLN A 247 24.90 -14.23 12.61
N ASN A 248 23.94 -13.32 12.42
CA ASN A 248 22.61 -13.43 13.02
C ASN A 248 21.68 -14.44 12.32
N GLU A 249 22.07 -14.97 11.15
CA GLU A 249 21.27 -15.97 10.42
C GLU A 249 21.38 -17.38 11.01
N GLN A 250 22.51 -17.72 11.64
CA GLN A 250 22.72 -19.06 12.22
C GLN A 250 21.91 -19.25 13.52
N ASN A 251 21.72 -18.20 14.32
CA ASN A 251 21.01 -18.29 15.60
C ASN A 251 19.48 -18.23 15.49
N GLN A 252 18.92 -17.83 14.34
CA GLN A 252 17.45 -17.84 14.12
C GLN A 252 16.91 -19.16 13.55
N ARG A 253 17.77 -20.14 13.21
CA ARG A 253 17.34 -21.46 12.73
C ARG A 253 17.12 -22.49 13.84
N PHE A 254 17.36 -22.13 15.10
CA PHE A 254 17.29 -23.04 16.25
C PHE A 254 16.39 -22.55 17.40
N LEU A 255 15.54 -21.55 17.15
CA LEU A 255 14.47 -21.08 18.05
C LEU A 255 13.16 -20.98 17.27
#